data_AF-A0A2A2T5M1-F1
#
_entry.id   AF-A0A2A2T5M1-F1
#
_cell.length_a   1.000
_cell.length_b   1.000
_cell.length_c   1.000
_cell.angle_alpha   90.00
_cell.angle_beta   90.00
_cell.angle_gamma   90.00
#
_symmetry.space_group_name_H-M   'P 1'
#
loop_
_entity.id
_entity.type
_entity.pdbx_description
1 polymer ?
#
loop_
_entity_poly.entity_id
_entity_poly.type
_entity_poly.pdbx_seq_one_letter_code
_entity_poly.pdbx_strand_id
1 'polypeptide(L)'
;MPIFQITPLGDNYDRLKQEVESRFESKDRHTLQAKAGWLVRYGGTTIEVSNLLNITGQEQGEKSPVGPTLVTSFASYYGRGPSDMWEWLKTRMEGTA
;
A
#
# COMPACT_ATOMS: atom_id res chain seq x y z
N MET A 1 3.27 -13.06 -5.36
CA MET A 1 3.97 -11.84 -4.92
C MET A 1 3.31 -11.37 -3.64
N PRO A 2 4.04 -10.85 -2.65
CA PRO A 2 3.44 -10.38 -1.41
C PRO A 2 2.50 -9.17 -1.63
N ILE A 3 1.58 -9.01 -0.69
CA ILE A 3 0.70 -7.85 -0.59
C ILE A 3 1.13 -7.03 0.61
N PHE A 4 1.06 -5.72 0.48
CA PHE A 4 1.34 -4.76 1.53
C PHE A 4 0.15 -3.85 1.74
N GLN A 5 -0.18 -3.58 3.00
CA GLN A 5 -1.11 -2.52 3.34
C GLN A 5 -0.33 -1.24 3.62
N ILE A 6 -0.78 -0.14 3.02
CA ILE A 6 -0.21 1.19 3.16
C ILE A 6 -1.28 2.05 3.84
N THR A 7 -1.00 2.49 5.06
CA THR A 7 -1.96 3.26 5.87
C THR A 7 -1.40 4.64 6.20
N PRO A 8 -2.03 5.73 5.73
CA PRO A 8 -1.66 7.07 6.18
C PRO A 8 -1.95 7.22 7.67
N LEU A 9 -1.06 7.88 8.39
CA LEU A 9 -1.20 8.12 9.83
C LEU A 9 -1.51 9.59 10.17
N GLY A 10 -1.65 10.45 9.17
CA GLY A 10 -1.98 11.86 9.32
C GLY A 10 -2.89 12.38 8.21
N ASP A 11 -2.79 13.67 7.93
CA ASP A 11 -3.55 14.38 6.88
C ASP A 11 -2.96 14.19 5.47
N ASN A 12 -2.14 13.16 5.27
CA ASN A 12 -1.28 13.00 4.11
C ASN A 12 -1.83 12.08 3.02
N TYR A 13 -3.11 11.73 3.08
CA TYR A 13 -3.76 10.82 2.14
C TYR A 13 -3.55 11.23 0.67
N ASP A 14 -3.79 12.49 0.32
CA ASP A 14 -3.74 12.92 -1.09
C ASP A 14 -2.31 12.92 -1.67
N ARG A 15 -1.30 13.21 -0.83
CA ARG A 15 0.12 13.10 -1.21
C ARG A 15 0.52 11.64 -1.41
N LEU A 16 0.14 10.77 -0.48
CA LEU A 16 0.40 9.33 -0.57
C LEU A 16 -0.34 8.69 -1.75
N LYS A 17 -1.56 9.14 -2.06
CA LYS A 17 -2.32 8.73 -3.24
C LYS A 17 -1.51 8.96 -4.53
N GLN A 18 -0.92 10.13 -4.70
CA GLN A 18 -0.12 10.44 -5.89
C GLN A 18 1.07 9.49 -6.06
N GLU A 19 1.77 9.17 -4.97
CA GLU A 19 2.90 8.23 -5.00
C GLU A 19 2.42 6.80 -5.30
N VAL A 20 1.38 6.31 -4.63
CA VAL A 20 0.81 4.98 -4.90
C VAL A 20 0.33 4.88 -6.34
N GLU A 21 -0.35 5.91 -6.84
CA GLU A 21 -0.93 5.89 -8.17
C GLU A 21 0.10 6.03 -9.30
N SER A 22 1.27 6.61 -9.01
CA SER A 22 2.37 6.75 -9.97
C SER A 22 3.32 5.55 -9.99
N ARG A 23 3.46 4.83 -8.86
CA ARG A 23 4.44 3.72 -8.72
C ARG A 23 3.86 2.33 -8.95
N PHE A 24 2.57 2.13 -8.72
CA PHE A 24 1.92 0.84 -8.87
C PHE A 24 0.90 0.88 -10.00
N GLU A 25 0.82 -0.14 -10.84
CA GLU A 25 -0.26 -0.21 -11.83
C GLU A 25 -1.63 -0.37 -11.17
N SER A 26 -2.71 0.06 -11.84
CA SER A 26 -4.09 -0.08 -11.33
C SER A 26 -4.44 -1.53 -10.97
N LYS A 27 -3.91 -2.52 -11.71
CA LYS A 27 -4.14 -3.95 -11.42
C LYS A 27 -3.44 -4.43 -10.13
N ASP A 28 -2.37 -3.76 -9.73
CA ASP A 28 -1.50 -4.13 -8.60
C ASP A 28 -1.76 -3.27 -7.35
N ARG A 29 -2.82 -2.45 -7.35
CA ARG A 29 -3.27 -1.68 -6.19
C ARG A 29 -4.77 -1.79 -5.99
N HIS A 30 -5.23 -1.65 -4.76
CA HIS A 30 -6.65 -1.52 -4.41
C HIS A 30 -6.80 -0.45 -3.32
N THR A 31 -7.69 0.52 -3.54
CA THR A 31 -7.93 1.61 -2.60
C THR A 31 -8.92 1.16 -1.53
N LEU A 32 -8.59 1.35 -0.26
CA LEU A 32 -9.50 1.08 0.85
C LEU A 32 -10.50 2.22 1.01
N GLN A 33 -11.70 1.88 1.48
CA GLN A 33 -12.78 2.85 1.66
C GLN A 33 -12.43 3.88 2.75
N ALA A 34 -13.17 4.99 2.77
CA ALA A 34 -13.03 6.04 3.79
C ALA A 34 -11.59 6.58 3.94
N LYS A 35 -10.81 6.60 2.86
CA LYS A 35 -9.40 7.04 2.86
C LYS A 35 -8.50 6.23 3.81
N ALA A 36 -8.86 4.97 4.11
CA ALA A 36 -8.10 4.12 5.03
C ALA A 36 -6.73 3.66 4.49
N GLY A 37 -6.46 3.89 3.20
CA GLY A 37 -5.19 3.60 2.57
C GLY A 37 -5.32 2.69 1.36
N TRP A 38 -4.33 1.83 1.14
CA TRP A 38 -4.25 0.95 -0.02
C TRP A 38 -3.75 -0.44 0.35
N LEU A 39 -4.14 -1.41 -0.46
CA LEU A 39 -3.46 -2.69 -0.62
C LEU A 39 -2.65 -2.62 -1.91
N VAL A 40 -1.39 -3.04 -1.88
CA VAL A 40 -0.54 -3.10 -3.08
C VAL A 40 0.13 -4.46 -3.20
N ARG A 41 0.19 -4.99 -4.41
CA ARG A 41 0.95 -6.19 -4.74
C ARG A 41 2.34 -5.77 -5.25
N TYR A 42 3.39 -6.26 -4.60
CA TYR A 42 4.76 -5.89 -4.95
C TYR A 42 5.71 -7.05 -4.74
N GLY A 43 6.77 -7.17 -5.55
CA GLY A 43 7.70 -8.30 -5.52
C GLY A 43 8.80 -8.24 -4.46
N GLY A 44 8.85 -7.19 -3.62
CA GLY A 44 9.92 -6.95 -2.65
C GLY A 44 9.47 -7.00 -1.20
N THR A 45 10.04 -6.10 -0.39
CA THR A 45 9.89 -6.00 1.08
C THR A 45 9.12 -4.75 1.51
N THR A 46 8.74 -4.68 2.78
CA THR A 46 8.12 -3.48 3.37
C THR A 46 9.03 -2.24 3.27
N ILE A 47 10.35 -2.43 3.44
CA ILE A 47 11.35 -1.35 3.34
C ILE A 47 11.41 -0.82 1.90
N GLU A 48 11.45 -1.73 0.91
CA GLU A 48 11.48 -1.33 -0.50
C GLU A 48 10.20 -0.60 -0.91
N VAL A 49 9.02 -1.04 -0.45
CA VAL A 49 7.76 -0.29 -0.66
C VAL A 49 7.82 1.08 -0.01
N SER A 50 8.32 1.19 1.22
CA SER A 50 8.45 2.46 1.94
C SER A 50 9.36 3.45 1.21
N ASN A 51 10.52 2.97 0.74
CA ASN A 51 11.45 3.78 -0.05
C ASN A 51 10.88 4.11 -1.43
N LEU A 52 10.23 3.16 -2.10
CA LEU A 52 9.59 3.35 -3.40
C LEU A 52 8.49 4.42 -3.34
N LEU A 53 7.82 4.58 -2.20
CA LEU A 53 6.79 5.58 -2.00
C LEU A 53 7.32 6.88 -1.40
N ASN A 54 8.63 7.09 -1.32
CA ASN A 54 9.22 8.29 -0.70
C ASN A 54 8.72 8.54 0.75
N ILE A 55 8.32 7.48 1.45
CA ILE A 55 7.97 7.54 2.89
C ILE A 55 9.26 7.59 3.70
N THR A 56 10.24 6.78 3.29
CA THR A 56 11.61 6.74 3.84
C THR A 56 12.63 6.75 2.71
N GLY A 57 13.92 6.68 3.03
CA GLY A 57 15.01 6.60 2.05
C GLY A 57 15.54 7.95 1.56
N GLN A 58 15.08 9.05 2.14
CA GLN A 58 15.63 10.39 1.96
C GLN A 58 16.97 10.53 2.70
N GLU A 59 17.73 11.58 2.40
CA GLU A 59 18.98 11.87 3.11
C GLU A 59 18.71 12.16 4.60
N GLN A 60 19.74 11.99 5.43
CA GLN A 60 19.60 12.18 6.87
C GLN A 60 19.20 13.64 7.18
N GLY A 61 18.07 13.80 7.88
CA GLY A 61 17.52 15.10 8.26
C GLY A 61 16.51 15.66 7.27
N GLU A 62 16.38 15.08 6.07
CA GLU A 62 15.31 15.42 5.14
C GLU A 62 13.97 14.84 5.62
N LYS A 63 12.92 15.66 5.49
CA LYS A 63 11.56 15.23 5.82
C LYS A 63 10.98 14.45 4.64
N SER A 64 10.24 13.39 4.93
CA SER A 64 9.43 12.71 3.91
C SER A 64 8.47 13.72 3.26
N PRO A 65 8.46 13.86 1.93
CA PRO A 65 7.50 14.71 1.23
C PRO A 65 6.07 14.16 1.36
N VAL A 66 5.94 12.85 1.60
CA VAL A 66 4.67 12.12 1.68
C VAL A 66 4.07 12.17 3.06
N GLY A 67 4.87 12.28 4.12
CA GLY A 67 4.39 12.33 5.49
C GLY A 67 4.18 10.95 6.15
N PRO A 68 3.65 10.94 7.39
CA PRO A 68 3.67 9.76 8.24
C PRO A 68 2.78 8.65 7.68
N THR A 69 3.36 7.48 7.43
CA THR A 69 2.70 6.34 6.78
C THR A 69 3.23 5.04 7.36
N LEU A 70 2.34 4.07 7.57
CA LEU A 70 2.68 2.71 7.97
C LEU A 70 2.60 1.76 6.77
N VAL A 71 3.62 0.93 6.58
CA VAL A 71 3.63 -0.17 5.60
C VAL A 71 3.66 -1.49 6.34
N THR A 72 2.65 -2.32 6.18
CA THR A 72 2.57 -3.66 6.78
C THR A 72 2.54 -4.75 5.73
N SER A 73 3.21 -5.87 5.99
CA SER A 73 3.05 -7.07 5.18
C SER A 73 1.69 -7.70 5.47
N PHE A 74 0.97 -8.04 4.40
CA PHE A 74 -0.40 -8.53 4.47
C PHE A 74 -0.42 -10.04 4.21
N ALA A 75 -0.45 -10.84 5.28
CA ALA A 75 -0.30 -12.30 5.21
C ALA A 75 -1.63 -13.07 5.21
N SER A 76 -2.70 -12.49 5.78
CA SER A 76 -4.01 -13.13 5.92
C SER A 76 -5.10 -12.10 6.06
N TYR A 77 -6.33 -12.46 5.71
CA TYR A 77 -7.51 -11.60 5.84
C TYR A 77 -8.75 -12.38 6.22
N TYR A 78 -9.64 -11.71 6.96
CA TYR A 78 -10.98 -12.19 7.30
C TYR A 78 -11.83 -11.00 7.76
N GLY A 79 -13.15 -11.06 7.59
CA GLY A 79 -14.06 -10.03 8.09
C GLY A 79 -15.20 -9.70 7.14
N ARG A 80 -15.70 -8.47 7.23
CA ARG A 80 -16.74 -7.93 6.34
C ARG A 80 -16.20 -6.70 5.61
N GLY A 81 -16.50 -6.61 4.33
CA GLY A 81 -16.02 -5.56 3.45
C GLY A 81 -16.61 -5.72 2.06
N PRO A 82 -16.38 -4.76 1.16
CA PRO A 82 -16.86 -4.82 -0.22
C PRO A 82 -16.36 -6.05 -0.98
N SER A 83 -17.22 -6.58 -1.86
CA SER A 83 -16.95 -7.82 -2.60
C SER A 83 -15.75 -7.69 -3.54
N ASP A 84 -15.58 -6.54 -4.17
CA ASP A 84 -14.48 -6.22 -5.08
C ASP A 84 -13.11 -6.26 -4.40
N MET A 85 -13.02 -5.79 -3.15
CA MET A 85 -11.81 -5.92 -2.34
C MET A 85 -11.45 -7.39 -2.07
N TRP A 86 -12.44 -8.21 -1.72
CA TRP A 86 -12.22 -9.63 -1.46
C TRP A 86 -11.82 -10.39 -2.72
N GLU A 87 -12.45 -10.10 -3.86
CA GLU A 87 -12.06 -10.67 -5.14
C GLU A 87 -10.63 -10.26 -5.53
N TRP A 88 -10.26 -9.00 -5.29
CA TRP A 88 -8.91 -8.52 -5.52
C TRP A 88 -7.90 -9.29 -4.64
N LEU A 89 -8.12 -9.39 -3.33
CA LEU A 89 -7.25 -10.14 -2.42
C LEU A 89 -7.14 -11.61 -2.82
N LYS A 90 -8.27 -12.27 -3.06
CA LYS A 90 -8.34 -13.68 -3.45
C LYS A 90 -7.48 -13.97 -4.68
N THR A 91 -7.70 -13.21 -5.75
CA THR A 91 -7.01 -13.40 -7.03
C THR A 91 -5.50 -13.13 -6.94
N ARG A 92 -5.04 -12.21 -6.07
CA ARG A 92 -3.61 -11.88 -5.92
C ARG A 92 -2.89 -12.78 -4.91
N MET A 93 -3.57 -13.33 -3.92
CA MET A 93 -2.97 -14.24 -2.93
C MET A 93 -3.00 -15.69 -3.41
N GLU A 94 -4.16 -16.18 -3.86
CA GLU A 94 -4.35 -17.58 -4.28
C GLU A 94 -3.77 -17.86 -5.67
N GLY A 95 -3.69 -16.85 -6.54
CA GLY A 95 -3.06 -16.96 -7.87
C GLY A 95 -1.53 -17.12 -7.84
N THR A 96 -0.94 -17.34 -6.67
CA THR A 96 0.49 -17.62 -6.48
C THR A 96 0.78 -19.04 -6.02
N ALA A 97 -0.21 -19.92 -6.00
CA ALA A 97 -0.04 -21.35 -5.72
C ALA A 97 0.41 -22.13 -6.95
#